data_AF-A0A139BPR4-F1
#
_entry.id   AF-A0A139BPR4-F1
#
_cell.length_a   1.000
_cell.length_b   1.000
_cell.length_c   1.000
_cell.angle_alpha   90.00
_cell.angle_beta   90.00
_cell.angle_gamma   90.00
#
_symmetry.space_group_name_H-M   'P 1'
#
loop_
_entity.id
_entity.type
_entity.pdbx_description
1 polymer ?
#
loop_
_entity_poly.entity_id
_entity_poly.type
_entity_poly.pdbx_seq_one_letter_code
_entity_poly.pdbx_strand_id
1 'polypeptide(L)'
;MNDSAKLGDLRAENARLIALLEAHRIDWKAPPDLVQIKPIIRESDPSDPSDPSDPSDLSPDEKVALFMRLFRGRSDVYPVRWESKKTGKSGYSPVCLNEWRVGVCDKPRIKCSDCSNRLLRSLTDVIIYEHLAGKHTIGVYPLLSDDTCHFLAVDFDEADWREDARAFMQSCSELGVPAALEVSRSGNGAHAWIFFTSTVLARDARKLGTAIISHTCARTRQLKLASYDRLFPNQDTMPKGGFGNLIALPLQKKPREQGFSEFVDDQFVPYADQWGYLASVRPMSREDMDCAILLATGNSHPLDVAFIAEEDQKEPWKRSPLILKKLPGKMPKSLKVTLANMVYFEKSKLPPPLANRLIRLAAFQNPEFYKAQAMRLPVWDEPRVIGCADNYPKHIALPRGCLSTAQELLRDNGIRCNLIDERVDGEHFNFQFLGTLRNDQEAAVVEMLKYDIGTLCAPTAFGKTVV
;
A
#
# COMPACT_ATOMS: atom_id res chain seq x y z
N MET A 1 -12.19 -46.46 21.01
CA MET A 1 -13.63 -46.10 21.02
C MET A 1 -14.12 -46.21 19.58
N ASN A 2 -15.14 -47.03 19.34
CA ASN A 2 -15.51 -47.58 18.02
C ASN A 2 -15.98 -46.50 17.03
N ASP A 3 -15.29 -46.35 15.89
CA ASP A 3 -15.69 -45.49 14.77
C ASP A 3 -17.09 -45.83 14.22
N SER A 4 -17.51 -47.09 14.38
CA SER A 4 -18.87 -47.56 14.04
C SER A 4 -19.96 -46.87 14.87
N ALA A 5 -19.72 -46.59 16.16
CA ALA A 5 -20.69 -45.89 17.01
C ALA A 5 -20.81 -44.41 16.59
N LYS A 6 -19.68 -43.77 16.28
CA LYS A 6 -19.64 -42.37 15.83
C LYS A 6 -20.34 -42.18 14.47
N LEU A 7 -20.25 -43.17 13.58
CA LEU A 7 -20.98 -43.16 12.31
C LEU A 7 -22.50 -43.32 12.52
N GLY A 8 -22.91 -44.11 13.51
CA GLY A 8 -24.31 -44.23 13.91
C GLY A 8 -24.88 -42.91 14.41
N ASP A 9 -24.16 -42.24 15.32
CA ASP A 9 -24.58 -40.95 15.89
C ASP A 9 -24.67 -39.86 14.82
N LEU A 10 -23.69 -39.80 13.90
CA LEU A 10 -23.70 -38.85 12.78
C LEU A 10 -24.87 -39.09 11.82
N ARG A 11 -25.24 -40.35 11.56
CA ARG A 11 -26.40 -40.68 10.72
C ARG A 11 -27.72 -40.29 11.38
N ALA A 12 -27.84 -40.51 12.69
CA ALA A 12 -29.01 -40.12 13.46
C ALA A 12 -29.19 -38.58 13.49
N GLU A 13 -28.09 -37.84 13.70
CA GLU A 13 -28.13 -36.39 13.70
C GLU A 13 -28.43 -35.81 12.31
N ASN A 14 -27.86 -36.40 11.26
CA ASN A 14 -28.17 -35.99 9.88
C ASN A 14 -29.65 -36.20 9.54
N ALA A 15 -30.24 -37.33 9.93
CA ALA A 15 -31.67 -37.59 9.75
C ALA A 15 -32.55 -36.57 10.50
N ARG A 16 -32.17 -36.20 11.73
CA ARG A 16 -32.86 -35.16 12.52
C ARG A 16 -32.79 -33.79 11.83
N LEU A 17 -31.62 -33.41 11.31
CA LEU A 17 -31.42 -32.13 10.62
C LEU A 17 -32.23 -32.06 9.32
N ILE A 18 -32.26 -33.15 8.53
CA ILE A 18 -33.10 -33.24 7.33
C ILE A 18 -34.58 -33.04 7.68
N ALA A 19 -35.08 -33.74 8.71
CA ALA A 19 -36.48 -33.61 9.13
C ALA A 19 -36.83 -32.17 9.58
N LEU A 20 -35.89 -31.49 10.24
CA LEU A 20 -36.03 -30.09 10.65
C LEU A 20 -36.10 -29.15 9.42
N LEU A 21 -35.21 -29.36 8.44
CA LEU A 21 -35.18 -28.56 7.21
C LEU A 21 -36.46 -28.76 6.39
N GLU A 22 -36.96 -29.99 6.28
CA GLU A 22 -38.23 -30.30 5.61
C GLU A 22 -39.43 -29.68 6.33
N ALA A 23 -39.49 -29.75 7.67
CA ALA A 23 -40.55 -29.12 8.46
C ALA A 23 -40.61 -27.59 8.28
N HIS A 24 -39.45 -26.95 8.07
CA HIS A 24 -39.33 -25.52 7.83
C HIS A 24 -39.32 -25.12 6.35
N ARG A 25 -39.56 -26.06 5.42
CA ARG A 25 -39.55 -25.84 3.96
C ARG A 25 -38.25 -25.19 3.45
N ILE A 26 -37.12 -25.54 4.06
CA ILE A 26 -35.79 -25.08 3.64
C ILE A 26 -35.23 -26.11 2.68
N ASP A 27 -34.91 -25.68 1.46
CA ASP A 27 -34.32 -26.56 0.46
C ASP A 27 -32.88 -26.91 0.84
N TRP A 28 -32.62 -28.20 1.01
CA TRP A 28 -31.37 -28.74 1.54
C TRP A 28 -30.65 -29.63 0.53
N LYS A 29 -31.26 -29.89 -0.63
CA LYS A 29 -30.67 -30.69 -1.69
C LYS A 29 -29.88 -29.76 -2.61
N ALA A 30 -28.57 -29.98 -2.70
CA ALA A 30 -27.73 -29.27 -3.66
C ALA A 30 -28.24 -29.55 -5.10
N PRO A 31 -28.12 -28.59 -6.04
CA PRO A 31 -28.44 -28.81 -7.45
C PRO A 31 -27.68 -30.03 -7.99
N PRO A 32 -28.30 -30.85 -8.88
CA PRO A 32 -27.73 -32.12 -9.34
C PRO A 32 -26.40 -32.00 -10.10
N ASP A 33 -25.91 -30.80 -10.40
CA ASP A 33 -24.66 -30.56 -11.16
C ASP A 33 -23.38 -30.53 -10.30
N LEU A 34 -23.44 -30.75 -8.98
CA LEU A 34 -22.26 -30.63 -8.10
C LEU A 34 -21.78 -31.94 -7.45
N VAL A 35 -22.24 -33.12 -7.88
CA VAL A 35 -21.81 -34.39 -7.26
C VAL A 35 -21.46 -35.45 -8.31
N GLN A 36 -20.42 -35.21 -9.11
CA GLN A 36 -19.56 -36.28 -9.65
C GLN A 36 -18.12 -35.79 -9.83
N ILE A 37 -17.37 -35.68 -8.73
CA ILE A 37 -15.90 -35.73 -8.79
C ILE A 37 -15.50 -37.18 -8.54
N LYS A 38 -15.33 -37.95 -9.61
CA LYS A 38 -14.56 -39.20 -9.59
C LYS A 38 -13.10 -38.87 -9.93
N PRO A 39 -12.10 -39.55 -9.34
CA PRO A 39 -10.71 -39.32 -9.66
C PRO A 39 -10.43 -39.77 -11.10
N ILE A 40 -10.04 -38.82 -11.96
CA ILE A 40 -9.72 -39.08 -13.36
C ILE A 40 -8.27 -39.58 -13.43
N ILE A 41 -8.11 -40.89 -13.61
CA ILE A 41 -6.95 -41.47 -14.27
C ILE A 41 -7.30 -41.45 -15.77
N ARG A 42 -6.60 -40.62 -16.56
CA ARG A 42 -6.81 -40.52 -18.02
C ARG A 42 -6.14 -41.70 -18.72
N GLU A 43 -6.91 -42.67 -19.17
CA GLU A 43 -6.55 -43.45 -20.36
C GLU A 43 -7.05 -42.68 -21.59
N SER A 44 -6.14 -42.44 -22.53
CA SER A 44 -6.33 -41.62 -23.73
C SER A 44 -7.07 -42.41 -24.81
N ASP A 45 -8.21 -41.88 -25.29
CA ASP A 45 -8.85 -42.32 -26.53
C ASP A 45 -8.93 -41.13 -27.52
N PRO A 46 -8.46 -41.25 -28.77
CA PRO A 46 -8.22 -40.11 -29.64
C PRO A 46 -9.38 -39.89 -30.63
N SER A 47 -10.39 -39.12 -30.27
CA SER A 47 -11.32 -38.51 -31.24
C SER A 47 -12.33 -37.54 -30.62
N ASP A 48 -11.88 -36.35 -30.19
CA ASP A 48 -12.77 -35.18 -30.14
C ASP A 48 -11.95 -33.86 -30.16
N PRO A 49 -12.14 -32.95 -31.13
CA PRO A 49 -11.35 -31.72 -31.26
C PRO A 49 -12.07 -30.52 -30.63
N SER A 50 -12.21 -30.48 -29.31
CA SER A 50 -12.50 -29.23 -28.58
C SER A 50 -12.43 -29.41 -27.05
N ASP A 51 -11.24 -29.24 -26.46
CA ASP A 51 -11.05 -28.81 -25.07
C ASP A 51 -9.66 -28.13 -24.96
N PRO A 52 -9.47 -27.10 -24.11
CA PRO A 52 -8.37 -26.15 -24.23
C PRO A 52 -7.06 -26.80 -23.79
N SER A 53 -6.03 -26.58 -24.59
CA SER A 53 -4.66 -27.05 -24.38
C SER A 53 -4.10 -26.59 -23.03
N ASP A 54 -3.16 -27.39 -22.50
CA ASP A 54 -2.33 -27.03 -21.35
C ASP A 54 -1.78 -25.59 -21.48
N PRO A 55 -1.68 -24.81 -20.38
CA PRO A 55 -1.22 -23.42 -20.42
C PRO A 55 0.19 -23.21 -20.99
N SER A 56 0.96 -24.29 -21.19
CA SER A 56 2.30 -24.29 -21.80
C SER A 56 2.30 -24.15 -23.33
N ASP A 57 1.16 -24.32 -24.00
CA ASP A 57 1.05 -24.38 -25.47
C ASP A 57 0.50 -23.11 -26.13
N LEU A 58 0.38 -22.00 -25.39
CA LEU A 58 -0.13 -20.75 -25.94
C LEU A 58 0.71 -20.27 -27.14
N SER A 59 0.06 -20.03 -28.26
CA SER A 59 0.64 -19.40 -29.44
C SER A 59 1.15 -17.98 -29.12
N PRO A 60 2.04 -17.41 -29.95
CA PRO A 60 2.50 -16.02 -29.76
C PRO A 60 1.35 -15.01 -29.64
N ASP A 61 0.29 -15.18 -30.44
CA ASP A 61 -0.87 -14.29 -30.44
C ASP A 61 -1.71 -14.44 -29.16
N GLU A 62 -1.91 -15.67 -28.68
CA GLU A 62 -2.60 -15.92 -27.40
C GLU A 62 -1.82 -15.37 -26.20
N LYS A 63 -0.48 -15.46 -26.23
CA LYS A 63 0.39 -14.84 -25.22
C LYS A 63 0.24 -13.32 -25.19
N VAL A 64 0.22 -12.69 -26.36
CA VAL A 64 -0.01 -11.24 -26.49
C VAL A 64 -1.40 -10.85 -25.99
N ALA A 65 -2.43 -11.62 -26.36
CA ALA A 65 -3.81 -11.39 -25.92
C ALA A 65 -3.95 -11.53 -24.39
N LEU A 66 -3.36 -12.56 -23.79
CA LEU A 66 -3.31 -12.75 -22.34
C LEU A 66 -2.60 -11.58 -21.65
N PHE A 67 -1.45 -11.15 -22.19
CA PHE A 67 -0.68 -10.03 -21.65
C PHE A 67 -1.50 -8.73 -21.68
N MET A 68 -2.14 -8.43 -22.80
CA MET A 68 -3.01 -7.24 -22.96
C MET A 68 -4.29 -7.31 -22.13
N ARG A 69 -4.74 -8.51 -21.75
CA ARG A 69 -5.89 -8.67 -20.85
C ARG A 69 -5.53 -8.28 -19.42
N LEU A 70 -4.35 -8.67 -18.95
CA LEU A 70 -3.89 -8.42 -17.58
C LEU A 70 -3.31 -7.00 -17.42
N PHE A 71 -2.32 -6.63 -18.25
CA PHE A 71 -1.59 -5.36 -18.11
C PHE A 71 -2.26 -4.22 -18.89
N ARG A 72 -3.54 -4.02 -18.61
CA ARG A 72 -4.42 -3.12 -19.35
C ARG A 72 -4.38 -1.71 -18.75
N GLY A 73 -4.14 -0.72 -19.60
CA GLY A 73 -4.17 0.70 -19.23
C GLY A 73 -4.61 1.53 -20.43
N ARG A 74 -4.04 2.73 -20.60
CA ARG A 74 -4.32 3.55 -21.77
C ARG A 74 -3.91 2.85 -23.08
N SER A 75 -4.85 2.78 -24.02
CA SER A 75 -4.63 2.21 -25.35
C SER A 75 -4.27 3.27 -26.39
N ASP A 76 -4.57 4.55 -26.12
CA ASP A 76 -4.31 5.67 -27.03
C ASP A 76 -2.85 6.15 -26.99
N VAL A 77 -2.08 5.73 -25.99
CA VAL A 77 -0.68 6.13 -25.80
C VAL A 77 0.07 5.12 -24.94
N TYR A 78 1.36 4.92 -25.24
CA TYR A 78 2.28 4.15 -24.41
C TYR A 78 3.65 4.82 -24.33
N PRO A 79 4.37 4.67 -23.20
CA PRO A 79 5.74 5.13 -23.06
C PRO A 79 6.75 4.08 -23.55
N VAL A 80 7.79 4.53 -24.25
CA VAL A 80 8.97 3.72 -24.60
C VAL A 80 10.15 4.16 -23.75
N ARG A 81 10.94 3.18 -23.30
CA ARG A 81 12.22 3.42 -22.62
C ARG A 81 13.25 3.93 -23.62
N TRP A 82 13.93 5.01 -23.25
CA TRP A 82 15.11 5.48 -23.95
C TRP A 82 16.33 5.48 -23.02
N GLU A 83 17.50 5.38 -23.62
CA GLU A 83 18.78 5.44 -22.94
C GLU A 83 19.76 6.22 -23.81
N SER A 84 20.35 7.26 -23.22
CA SER A 84 21.32 8.10 -23.90
C SER A 84 22.71 7.49 -23.76
N LYS A 85 23.23 6.94 -24.86
CA LYS A 85 24.60 6.42 -24.93
C LYS A 85 25.68 7.46 -24.57
N LYS A 86 25.37 8.76 -24.72
CA LYS A 86 26.32 9.85 -24.44
C LYS A 86 26.37 10.23 -22.96
N THR A 87 25.24 10.15 -22.25
CA THR A 87 25.11 10.68 -20.89
C THR A 87 24.81 9.61 -19.85
N GLY A 88 24.59 8.35 -20.24
CA GLY A 88 24.15 7.26 -19.36
C GLY A 88 22.73 7.41 -18.81
N LYS A 89 22.11 8.59 -18.94
CA LYS A 89 20.73 8.85 -18.51
C LYS A 89 19.75 7.96 -19.26
N SER A 90 18.76 7.47 -18.54
CA SER A 90 17.64 6.71 -19.10
C SER A 90 16.32 7.26 -18.59
N GLY A 91 15.23 6.96 -19.30
CA GLY A 91 13.90 7.40 -18.93
C GLY A 91 12.84 6.76 -19.80
N TYR A 92 11.61 7.24 -19.63
CA TYR A 92 10.46 6.85 -20.44
C TYR A 92 9.83 8.09 -21.07
N SER A 93 9.34 7.95 -22.29
CA SER A 93 8.65 9.03 -22.99
C SER A 93 7.52 8.49 -23.87
N PRO A 94 6.38 9.19 -23.95
CA PRO A 94 5.27 8.79 -24.82
C PRO A 94 5.70 8.83 -26.29
N VAL A 95 5.29 7.82 -27.06
CA VAL A 95 5.61 7.74 -28.49
C VAL A 95 4.76 8.73 -29.28
N CYS A 96 5.42 9.56 -30.09
CA CYS A 96 4.78 10.50 -31.00
C CYS A 96 5.21 10.21 -32.44
N LEU A 97 4.26 10.01 -33.35
CA LEU A 97 4.53 9.75 -34.78
C LEU A 97 5.16 10.94 -35.50
N ASN A 98 4.96 12.14 -34.97
CA ASN A 98 5.53 13.37 -35.50
C ASN A 98 6.88 13.73 -34.86
N GLU A 99 7.41 12.92 -33.94
CA GLU A 99 8.65 13.24 -33.24
C GLU A 99 9.81 13.45 -34.23
N TRP A 100 10.56 14.56 -34.05
CA TRP A 100 11.70 14.96 -34.90
C TRP A 100 11.37 15.22 -36.40
N ARG A 101 10.09 15.29 -36.79
CA ARG A 101 9.71 15.69 -38.15
C ARG A 101 9.95 17.19 -38.35
N VAL A 102 10.87 17.52 -39.25
CA VAL A 102 11.24 18.91 -39.61
C VAL A 102 9.99 19.66 -40.10
N GLY A 103 9.76 20.87 -39.56
CA GLY A 103 8.61 21.71 -39.90
C GLY A 103 7.28 21.32 -39.22
N VAL A 104 7.24 20.22 -38.46
CA VAL A 104 6.05 19.77 -37.71
C VAL A 104 6.32 19.70 -36.21
N CYS A 105 7.47 19.15 -35.81
CA CYS A 105 7.87 19.01 -34.42
C CYS A 105 8.93 20.05 -34.06
N ASP A 106 8.60 20.94 -33.12
CA ASP A 106 9.48 22.02 -32.67
C ASP A 106 10.43 21.61 -31.54
N LYS A 107 10.74 20.31 -31.38
CA LYS A 107 11.79 19.89 -30.43
C LYS A 107 13.17 20.43 -30.90
N PRO A 108 14.03 20.91 -29.99
CA PRO A 108 13.88 20.97 -28.53
C PRO A 108 13.29 22.30 -27.99
N ARG A 109 12.77 23.18 -28.86
CA ARG A 109 12.36 24.56 -28.51
C ARG A 109 11.13 24.60 -27.59
N ILE A 110 10.21 23.63 -27.71
CA ILE A 110 9.01 23.51 -26.87
C ILE A 110 8.94 22.16 -26.15
N LYS A 111 8.16 22.11 -25.06
CA LYS A 111 7.83 20.84 -24.38
C LYS A 111 6.81 20.06 -25.21
N CYS A 112 6.90 18.72 -25.17
CA CYS A 112 5.94 17.84 -25.84
C CYS A 112 4.49 18.00 -25.35
N SER A 113 4.30 18.39 -24.08
CA SER A 113 2.97 18.64 -23.51
C SER A 113 2.25 19.80 -24.19
N ASP A 114 3.02 20.77 -24.70
CA ASP A 114 2.53 22.05 -25.21
C ASP A 114 2.50 22.07 -26.75
N CYS A 115 2.83 20.94 -27.39
CA CYS A 115 2.90 20.81 -28.84
C CYS A 115 1.52 20.52 -29.44
N SER A 116 1.02 21.43 -30.27
CA SER A 116 -0.26 21.29 -31.00
C SER A 116 -0.20 20.21 -32.09
N ASN A 117 0.98 19.92 -32.64
CA ASN A 117 1.20 18.91 -33.68
C ASN A 117 1.48 17.51 -33.10
N ARG A 118 1.20 17.30 -31.81
CA ARG A 118 1.46 16.03 -31.14
C ARG A 118 0.50 14.95 -31.66
N LEU A 119 1.07 13.89 -32.24
CA LEU A 119 0.33 12.73 -32.73
C LEU A 119 0.77 11.47 -31.98
N LEU A 120 0.03 11.12 -30.94
CA LEU A 120 0.33 9.95 -30.09
C LEU A 120 0.04 8.66 -30.84
N ARG A 121 0.88 7.65 -30.60
CA ARG A 121 0.71 6.31 -31.16
C ARG A 121 -0.05 5.42 -30.19
N SER A 122 -1.10 4.76 -30.69
CA SER A 122 -1.85 3.77 -29.93
C SER A 122 -1.02 2.50 -29.65
N LEU A 123 -1.30 1.87 -28.53
CA LEU A 123 -0.73 0.57 -28.16
C LEU A 123 -1.43 -0.53 -28.97
N THR A 124 -0.65 -1.37 -29.65
CA THR A 124 -1.16 -2.47 -30.49
C THR A 124 -0.48 -3.78 -30.12
N ASP A 125 -1.08 -4.90 -30.53
CA ASP A 125 -0.58 -6.27 -30.33
C ASP A 125 0.85 -6.42 -30.84
N VAL A 126 1.16 -5.82 -32.00
CA VAL A 126 2.52 -5.77 -32.57
C VAL A 126 3.52 -5.12 -31.60
N ILE A 127 3.15 -4.03 -30.93
CA ILE A 127 4.03 -3.33 -29.98
C ILE A 127 4.27 -4.16 -28.72
N ILE A 128 3.24 -4.86 -28.24
CA ILE A 128 3.37 -5.81 -27.13
C ILE A 128 4.28 -6.98 -27.52
N TYR A 129 4.09 -7.54 -28.71
CA TYR A 129 4.98 -8.57 -29.23
C TYR A 129 6.43 -8.07 -29.31
N GLU A 130 6.67 -6.86 -29.81
CA GLU A 130 8.01 -6.27 -29.89
C GLU A 130 8.65 -6.03 -28.52
N HIS A 131 7.84 -5.74 -27.51
CA HIS A 131 8.29 -5.66 -26.13
C HIS A 131 8.74 -7.03 -25.62
N LEU A 132 7.87 -8.04 -25.72
CA LEU A 132 8.14 -9.41 -25.28
C LEU A 132 9.32 -10.05 -26.04
N ALA A 133 9.47 -9.73 -27.33
CA ALA A 133 10.57 -10.19 -28.18
C ALA A 133 11.91 -9.48 -27.92
N GLY A 134 11.91 -8.43 -27.08
CA GLY A 134 13.13 -7.74 -26.67
C GLY A 134 13.54 -6.56 -27.55
N LYS A 135 12.74 -6.15 -28.54
CA LYS A 135 13.08 -5.06 -29.47
C LYS A 135 13.10 -3.71 -28.75
N HIS A 136 12.07 -3.44 -27.95
CA HIS A 136 11.94 -2.23 -27.14
C HIS A 136 11.45 -2.58 -25.72
N THR A 137 11.65 -1.66 -24.78
CA THR A 137 10.99 -1.75 -23.46
C THR A 137 9.92 -0.68 -23.41
N ILE A 138 8.69 -1.07 -23.12
CA ILE A 138 7.56 -0.16 -22.99
C ILE A 138 7.05 -0.18 -21.56
N GLY A 139 6.28 0.84 -21.20
CA GLY A 139 5.47 0.83 -20.00
C GLY A 139 3.98 0.92 -20.34
N VAL A 140 3.18 1.13 -19.31
CA VAL A 140 1.75 1.38 -19.40
C VAL A 140 1.36 2.53 -18.48
N TYR A 141 0.42 3.36 -18.93
CA TYR A 141 -0.26 4.34 -18.09
C TYR A 141 -1.52 3.69 -17.50
N PRO A 142 -1.55 3.38 -16.19
CA PRO A 142 -2.64 2.59 -15.59
C PRO A 142 -3.91 3.41 -15.34
N LEU A 143 -3.80 4.73 -15.22
CA LEU A 143 -4.93 5.62 -14.99
C LEU A 143 -5.62 5.97 -16.32
N LEU A 144 -6.92 5.69 -16.39
CA LEU A 144 -7.77 6.00 -17.55
C LEU A 144 -8.34 7.42 -17.46
N SER A 145 -8.86 7.94 -18.58
CA SER A 145 -9.38 9.31 -18.68
C SER A 145 -10.63 9.58 -17.83
N ASP A 146 -11.31 8.53 -17.39
CA ASP A 146 -12.50 8.56 -16.54
C ASP A 146 -12.18 8.28 -15.07
N ASP A 147 -10.92 8.43 -14.66
CA ASP A 147 -10.42 8.22 -13.30
C ASP A 147 -10.49 6.75 -12.82
N THR A 148 -10.62 5.79 -13.75
CA THR A 148 -10.62 4.35 -13.46
C THR A 148 -9.28 3.67 -13.79
N CYS A 149 -9.10 2.42 -13.35
CA CYS A 149 -7.98 1.55 -13.72
C CYS A 149 -8.39 0.06 -13.77
N HIS A 150 -7.59 -0.76 -14.45
CA HIS A 150 -7.79 -2.22 -14.56
C HIS A 150 -6.97 -3.04 -13.58
N PHE A 151 -5.96 -2.44 -12.97
CA PHE A 151 -5.11 -3.09 -11.98
C PHE A 151 -4.60 -2.07 -10.97
N LEU A 152 -4.11 -2.59 -9.84
CA LEU A 152 -3.27 -1.91 -8.89
C LEU A 152 -1.89 -2.58 -8.89
N ALA A 153 -0.82 -1.81 -8.98
CA ALA A 153 0.53 -2.32 -8.73
C ALA A 153 1.18 -1.59 -7.56
N VAL A 154 1.92 -2.33 -6.73
CA VAL A 154 2.67 -1.81 -5.59
C VAL A 154 4.16 -1.98 -5.87
N ASP A 155 4.90 -0.89 -5.79
CA ASP A 155 6.34 -0.83 -6.09
C ASP A 155 7.16 -0.99 -4.81
N PHE A 156 8.08 -1.95 -4.81
CA PHE A 156 9.04 -2.21 -3.74
C PHE A 156 10.46 -2.06 -4.30
N ASP A 157 11.19 -1.04 -3.87
CA ASP A 157 12.56 -0.74 -4.28
C ASP A 157 13.47 -0.62 -3.03
N GLU A 158 14.78 -0.42 -3.22
CA GLU A 158 15.76 -0.19 -2.14
C GLU A 158 16.08 -1.40 -1.23
N ALA A 159 16.65 -1.15 -0.04
CA ALA A 159 17.06 -2.20 0.89
C ALA A 159 15.84 -2.96 1.44
N ASP A 160 16.01 -4.26 1.70
CA ASP A 160 14.99 -5.16 2.29
C ASP A 160 13.68 -5.31 1.47
N TRP A 161 13.70 -4.97 0.16
CA TRP A 161 12.54 -5.12 -0.72
C TRP A 161 11.97 -6.53 -0.77
N ARG A 162 12.81 -7.56 -0.58
CA ARG A 162 12.35 -8.96 -0.59
C ARG A 162 11.53 -9.27 0.65
N GLU A 163 11.99 -8.84 1.81
CA GLU A 163 11.33 -9.04 3.10
C GLU A 163 9.97 -8.33 3.13
N ASP A 164 9.94 -7.07 2.71
CA ASP A 164 8.72 -6.26 2.66
C ASP A 164 7.74 -6.75 1.58
N ALA A 165 8.20 -7.11 0.39
CA ALA A 165 7.35 -7.68 -0.66
C ALA A 165 6.76 -9.03 -0.22
N ARG A 166 7.56 -9.91 0.41
CA ARG A 166 7.05 -11.18 0.98
C ARG A 166 6.03 -10.91 2.08
N ALA A 167 6.29 -9.94 2.94
CA ALA A 167 5.36 -9.57 4.01
C ALA A 167 4.03 -9.06 3.44
N PHE A 168 4.08 -8.28 2.36
CA PHE A 168 2.91 -7.78 1.64
C PHE A 168 2.13 -8.91 0.95
N MET A 169 2.82 -9.84 0.27
CA MET A 169 2.18 -11.00 -0.37
C MET A 169 1.48 -11.91 0.66
N GLN A 170 2.12 -12.13 1.81
CA GLN A 170 1.50 -12.87 2.90
C GLN A 170 0.21 -12.18 3.39
N SER A 171 0.24 -10.85 3.56
CA SER A 171 -0.96 -10.09 3.93
C SER A 171 -2.04 -10.16 2.85
N CYS A 172 -1.67 -10.16 1.56
CA CYS A 172 -2.62 -10.36 0.47
C CYS A 172 -3.31 -11.72 0.58
N SER A 173 -2.54 -12.79 0.83
CA SER A 173 -3.06 -14.15 1.02
C SER A 173 -4.03 -14.25 2.20
N GLU A 174 -3.68 -13.65 3.34
CA GLU A 174 -4.55 -13.60 4.54
C GLU A 174 -5.88 -12.85 4.29
N LEU A 175 -5.86 -11.85 3.40
CA LEU A 175 -7.02 -11.03 3.05
C LEU A 175 -7.80 -11.55 1.84
N GLY A 176 -7.38 -12.66 1.23
CA GLY A 176 -7.99 -13.21 0.02
C GLY A 176 -7.77 -12.36 -1.24
N VAL A 177 -6.72 -11.53 -1.26
CA VAL A 177 -6.37 -10.67 -2.40
C VAL A 177 -5.45 -11.44 -3.36
N PRO A 178 -5.86 -11.68 -4.61
CA PRO A 178 -5.03 -12.36 -5.60
C PRO A 178 -3.97 -11.39 -6.15
N ALA A 179 -2.82 -11.36 -5.50
CA ALA A 179 -1.65 -10.61 -5.96
C ALA A 179 -0.67 -11.52 -6.72
N ALA A 180 -0.01 -10.98 -7.74
CA ALA A 180 1.08 -11.62 -8.48
C ALA A 180 2.38 -10.83 -8.29
N LEU A 181 3.46 -11.51 -7.92
CA LEU A 181 4.74 -10.87 -7.62
C LEU A 181 5.69 -10.97 -8.81
N GLU A 182 6.19 -9.83 -9.30
CA GLU A 182 7.20 -9.73 -10.36
C GLU A 182 8.48 -9.12 -9.80
N VAL A 183 9.64 -9.71 -10.07
CA VAL A 183 10.93 -9.05 -9.82
C VAL A 183 11.12 -7.95 -10.85
N SER A 184 11.42 -6.73 -10.41
CA SER A 184 11.49 -5.57 -11.29
C SER A 184 12.58 -5.73 -12.35
N ARG A 185 12.48 -4.96 -13.43
CA ARG A 185 13.44 -4.95 -14.54
C ARG A 185 14.90 -4.71 -14.11
N SER A 186 15.12 -3.98 -13.01
CA SER A 186 16.47 -3.69 -12.51
C SER A 186 17.06 -4.82 -11.67
N GLY A 187 16.24 -5.78 -11.22
CA GLY A 187 16.62 -6.80 -10.25
C GLY A 187 16.74 -6.31 -8.81
N ASN A 188 16.55 -5.00 -8.57
CA ASN A 188 16.72 -4.35 -7.26
C ASN A 188 15.39 -3.94 -6.63
N GLY A 189 14.30 -4.59 -7.03
CA GLY A 189 12.96 -4.32 -6.53
C GLY A 189 11.97 -5.36 -7.04
N ALA A 190 10.70 -5.16 -6.69
CA ALA A 190 9.58 -5.98 -7.17
C ALA A 190 8.29 -5.17 -7.30
N HIS A 191 7.41 -5.64 -8.17
CA HIS A 191 6.07 -5.13 -8.30
C HIS A 191 5.06 -6.21 -7.88
N ALA A 192 4.16 -5.88 -6.95
CA ALA A 192 3.00 -6.72 -6.63
C ALA A 192 1.78 -6.24 -7.41
N TRP A 193 1.26 -7.07 -8.31
CA TRP A 193 0.17 -6.76 -9.23
C TRP A 193 -1.15 -7.36 -8.75
N ILE A 194 -2.21 -6.56 -8.70
CA ILE A 194 -3.58 -6.99 -8.39
C ILE A 194 -4.46 -6.57 -9.57
N PHE A 195 -5.06 -7.55 -10.26
CA PHE A 195 -5.89 -7.30 -11.44
C PHE A 195 -7.36 -7.30 -11.08
N PHE A 196 -8.17 -6.46 -11.75
CA PHE A 196 -9.60 -6.38 -11.52
C PHE A 196 -10.40 -6.97 -12.68
N THR A 197 -11.52 -7.62 -12.36
CA THR A 197 -12.46 -8.19 -13.35
C THR A 197 -13.10 -7.12 -14.23
N SER A 198 -13.32 -5.92 -13.68
CA SER A 198 -13.84 -4.74 -14.37
C SER A 198 -13.04 -3.50 -13.93
N THR A 199 -13.17 -2.40 -14.68
CA THR A 199 -12.55 -1.13 -14.28
C THR A 199 -13.08 -0.68 -12.92
N VAL A 200 -12.18 -0.28 -12.03
CA VAL A 200 -12.52 0.30 -10.72
C VAL A 200 -12.02 1.73 -10.65
N LEU A 201 -12.63 2.56 -9.80
CA LEU A 201 -12.12 3.90 -9.53
C LEU A 201 -10.69 3.80 -8.97
N ALA A 202 -9.76 4.60 -9.50
CA ALA A 202 -8.37 4.61 -9.04
C ALA A 202 -8.28 4.91 -7.54
N ARG A 203 -9.20 5.73 -7.02
CA ARG A 203 -9.36 5.98 -5.59
C ARG A 203 -9.59 4.71 -4.78
N ASP A 204 -10.49 3.84 -5.23
CA ASP A 204 -10.87 2.65 -4.50
C ASP A 204 -9.77 1.57 -4.60
N ALA A 205 -9.11 1.45 -5.75
CA ALA A 205 -7.91 0.63 -5.90
C ALA A 205 -6.78 1.10 -4.96
N ARG A 206 -6.52 2.41 -4.88
CA ARG A 206 -5.52 2.97 -3.94
C ARG A 206 -5.89 2.76 -2.48
N LYS A 207 -7.19 2.80 -2.14
CA LYS A 207 -7.66 2.45 -0.79
C LYS A 207 -7.36 0.99 -0.46
N LEU A 208 -7.59 0.05 -1.38
CA LEU A 208 -7.20 -1.35 -1.23
C LEU A 208 -5.69 -1.46 -0.93
N GLY A 209 -4.85 -0.88 -1.79
CA GLY A 209 -3.39 -0.92 -1.59
C GLY A 209 -2.95 -0.36 -0.24
N THR A 210 -3.49 0.80 0.14
CA THR A 210 -3.20 1.44 1.44
C THR A 210 -3.65 0.58 2.61
N ALA A 211 -4.81 -0.07 2.51
CA ALA A 211 -5.34 -0.95 3.54
C ALA A 211 -4.45 -2.19 3.72
N ILE A 212 -4.00 -2.81 2.62
CA ILE A 212 -3.09 -3.97 2.68
C ILE A 212 -1.73 -3.57 3.25
N ILE A 213 -1.16 -2.44 2.84
CA ILE A 213 0.10 -1.92 3.39
C ILE A 213 -0.04 -1.72 4.91
N SER A 214 -1.13 -1.07 5.33
CA SER A 214 -1.42 -0.80 6.74
C SER A 214 -1.58 -2.10 7.55
N HIS A 215 -2.31 -3.07 7.01
CA HIS A 215 -2.46 -4.40 7.59
C HIS A 215 -1.09 -5.09 7.73
N THR A 216 -0.25 -5.01 6.69
CA THR A 216 1.11 -5.57 6.68
C THR A 216 1.97 -4.96 7.78
N CYS A 217 2.04 -3.62 7.87
CA CYS A 217 2.80 -2.93 8.91
C CYS A 217 2.33 -3.31 10.32
N ALA A 218 1.01 -3.41 10.52
CA ALA A 218 0.45 -3.82 11.81
C ALA A 218 0.84 -5.25 12.19
N ARG A 219 0.85 -6.16 11.20
CA ARG A 219 1.22 -7.57 11.35
C ARG A 219 2.72 -7.75 11.63
N THR A 220 3.58 -7.03 10.92
CA THR A 220 5.05 -7.12 11.04
C THR A 220 5.64 -6.26 12.15
N ARG A 221 4.83 -5.42 12.81
CA ARG A 221 5.26 -4.43 13.83
C ARG A 221 6.26 -3.41 13.26
N GLN A 222 6.11 -3.08 11.98
CA GLN A 222 6.90 -2.06 11.31
C GLN A 222 6.09 -0.76 11.21
N LEU A 223 6.80 0.38 11.26
CA LEU A 223 6.22 1.71 11.06
C LEU A 223 5.77 1.94 9.62
N LYS A 224 6.59 1.43 8.71
CA LYS A 224 6.49 1.56 7.27
C LYS A 224 7.17 0.33 6.68
N LEU A 225 6.74 -0.06 5.49
CA LEU A 225 7.56 -0.88 4.61
C LEU A 225 8.63 0.06 4.06
N ALA A 226 9.89 -0.16 4.42
CA ALA A 226 10.97 0.77 4.09
C ALA A 226 11.22 0.81 2.58
N SER A 227 11.00 -0.33 1.92
CA SER A 227 11.14 -0.51 0.48
C SER A 227 9.92 -0.09 -0.33
N TYR A 228 8.77 0.15 0.31
CA TYR A 228 7.59 0.61 -0.42
C TYR A 228 7.85 2.02 -0.97
N ASP A 229 7.81 2.14 -2.30
CA ASP A 229 7.96 3.42 -2.99
C ASP A 229 6.59 4.04 -3.28
N ARG A 230 5.75 3.37 -4.08
CA ARG A 230 4.48 3.94 -4.55
C ARG A 230 3.46 2.92 -5.06
N LEU A 231 2.22 3.39 -5.20
CA LEU A 231 1.13 2.69 -5.88
C LEU A 231 0.99 3.15 -7.35
N PHE A 232 0.52 2.24 -8.20
CA PHE A 232 0.15 2.48 -9.58
C PHE A 232 -1.30 2.06 -9.82
N PRO A 233 -2.22 2.99 -10.13
CA PRO A 233 -2.04 4.45 -10.25
C PRO A 233 -1.59 5.15 -8.96
N ASN A 234 -0.81 6.24 -9.08
CA ASN A 234 -0.38 7.03 -7.90
C ASN A 234 -1.36 8.16 -7.55
N GLN A 235 -2.32 8.45 -8.42
CA GLN A 235 -3.30 9.53 -8.32
C GLN A 235 -4.72 8.96 -8.41
N ASP A 236 -5.67 9.63 -7.73
CA ASP A 236 -7.09 9.27 -7.76
C ASP A 236 -7.81 9.76 -9.02
N THR A 237 -7.30 10.82 -9.64
CA THR A 237 -7.94 11.50 -10.76
C THR A 237 -6.91 11.91 -11.81
N MET A 238 -7.32 11.92 -13.08
CA MET A 238 -6.48 12.28 -14.21
C MET A 238 -5.99 13.74 -14.11
N PRO A 239 -4.66 13.98 -14.12
CA PRO A 239 -4.11 15.33 -14.14
C PRO A 239 -4.44 16.04 -15.45
N LYS A 240 -4.66 17.36 -15.37
CA LYS A 240 -4.95 18.18 -16.56
C LYS A 240 -3.82 18.07 -17.59
N GLY A 241 -4.13 17.63 -18.81
CA GLY A 241 -3.18 17.55 -19.92
C GLY A 241 -2.12 16.45 -19.82
N GLY A 242 -2.23 15.54 -18.85
CA GLY A 242 -1.28 14.44 -18.62
C GLY A 242 -1.83 13.05 -18.96
N PHE A 243 -1.03 12.02 -18.63
CA PHE A 243 -1.39 10.60 -18.78
C PHE A 243 -1.41 9.86 -17.43
N GLY A 244 -1.21 10.58 -16.32
CA GLY A 244 -0.86 9.98 -15.03
C GLY A 244 0.58 9.47 -14.99
N ASN A 245 0.88 8.64 -13.99
CA ASN A 245 2.16 7.94 -13.86
C ASN A 245 2.25 6.72 -14.77
N LEU A 246 3.45 6.21 -15.00
CA LEU A 246 3.68 4.99 -15.79
C LEU A 246 4.44 3.94 -14.99
N ILE A 247 4.11 2.68 -15.25
CA ILE A 247 4.87 1.53 -14.77
C ILE A 247 5.46 0.78 -15.97
N ALA A 248 6.66 0.20 -15.82
CA ALA A 248 7.27 -0.62 -16.86
C ALA A 248 6.48 -1.93 -17.02
N LEU A 249 6.30 -2.39 -18.26
CA LEU A 249 5.65 -3.68 -18.50
C LEU A 249 6.63 -4.84 -18.26
N PRO A 250 6.16 -5.97 -17.69
CA PRO A 250 7.00 -7.12 -17.34
C PRO A 250 7.31 -8.03 -18.54
N LEU A 251 8.15 -9.06 -18.33
CA LEU A 251 8.47 -10.11 -19.30
C LEU A 251 9.22 -9.66 -20.57
N GLN A 252 9.93 -8.53 -20.49
CA GLN A 252 10.83 -8.11 -21.56
C GLN A 252 12.00 -9.10 -21.68
N LYS A 253 12.32 -9.56 -22.90
CA LYS A 253 13.33 -10.61 -23.14
C LYS A 253 14.70 -10.39 -22.48
N LYS A 254 15.27 -9.19 -22.54
CA LYS A 254 16.66 -8.94 -22.09
C LYS A 254 16.83 -8.99 -20.56
N PRO A 255 15.99 -8.32 -19.75
CA PRO A 255 15.96 -8.53 -18.30
C PRO A 255 15.65 -9.99 -17.93
N ARG A 256 14.75 -10.62 -18.70
CA ARG A 256 14.33 -12.00 -18.47
C ARG A 256 15.47 -13.02 -18.60
N GLU A 257 16.36 -12.83 -19.58
CA GLU A 257 17.58 -13.63 -19.72
C GLU A 257 18.51 -13.56 -18.49
N GLN A 258 18.31 -12.58 -17.60
CA GLN A 258 19.06 -12.40 -16.35
C GLN A 258 18.25 -12.82 -15.10
N GLY A 259 17.04 -13.37 -15.27
CA GLY A 259 16.14 -13.71 -14.17
C GLY A 259 15.40 -12.51 -13.57
N PHE A 260 15.30 -11.41 -14.31
CA PHE A 260 14.55 -10.20 -13.92
C PHE A 260 13.32 -10.00 -14.80
N SER A 261 12.37 -9.19 -14.35
CA SER A 261 11.11 -9.00 -15.05
C SER A 261 10.31 -10.29 -15.25
N GLU A 262 10.47 -11.22 -14.30
CA GLU A 262 9.77 -12.51 -14.24
C GLU A 262 8.90 -12.56 -12.98
N PHE A 263 7.80 -13.30 -13.09
CA PHE A 263 6.93 -13.63 -11.98
C PHE A 263 7.56 -14.74 -11.15
N VAL A 264 7.45 -14.59 -9.83
CA VAL A 264 8.11 -15.45 -8.84
C VAL A 264 7.13 -15.89 -7.76
N ASP A 265 7.45 -17.00 -7.10
CA ASP A 265 6.74 -17.46 -5.91
C ASP A 265 7.16 -16.70 -4.63
N ASP A 266 6.60 -17.09 -3.48
CA ASP A 266 6.87 -16.49 -2.17
C ASP A 266 8.34 -16.65 -1.70
N GLN A 267 9.09 -17.56 -2.34
CA GLN A 267 10.51 -17.79 -2.11
C GLN A 267 11.40 -17.04 -3.12
N PHE A 268 10.81 -16.22 -3.99
CA PHE A 268 11.49 -15.53 -5.09
C PHE A 268 12.10 -16.48 -6.13
N VAL A 269 11.53 -17.67 -6.27
CA VAL A 269 11.89 -18.60 -7.35
C VAL A 269 11.01 -18.30 -8.57
N PRO A 270 11.61 -18.04 -9.75
CA PRO A 270 10.83 -17.82 -10.97
C PRO A 270 9.97 -19.03 -11.33
N TYR A 271 8.70 -18.79 -11.70
CA TYR A 271 7.84 -19.84 -12.22
C TYR A 271 8.42 -20.41 -13.52
N ALA A 272 8.54 -21.75 -13.60
CA ALA A 272 9.06 -22.43 -14.77
C ALA A 272 8.25 -22.12 -16.04
N ASP A 273 6.93 -22.05 -15.91
CA ASP A 273 6.03 -21.56 -16.95
C ASP A 273 5.39 -20.23 -16.54
N GLN A 274 6.01 -19.13 -16.99
CA GLN A 274 5.52 -17.76 -16.77
C GLN A 274 4.12 -17.54 -17.36
N TRP A 275 3.84 -18.13 -18.52
CA TRP A 275 2.57 -17.92 -19.22
C TRP A 275 1.45 -18.73 -18.59
N GLY A 276 1.74 -19.97 -18.19
CA GLY A 276 0.82 -20.78 -17.41
C GLY A 276 0.49 -20.15 -16.07
N TYR A 277 1.47 -19.58 -15.37
CA TYR A 277 1.21 -18.81 -14.15
C TYR A 277 0.30 -17.61 -14.43
N LEU A 278 0.62 -16.76 -15.41
CA LEU A 278 -0.23 -15.59 -15.75
C LEU A 278 -1.65 -16.00 -16.17
N ALA A 279 -1.81 -17.11 -16.88
CA ALA A 279 -3.13 -17.64 -17.23
C ALA A 279 -3.93 -18.08 -15.99
N SER A 280 -3.25 -18.51 -14.93
CA SER A 280 -3.86 -18.91 -13.66
C SER A 280 -4.24 -17.74 -12.75
N VAL A 281 -3.68 -16.54 -12.98
CA VAL A 281 -3.95 -15.35 -12.17
C VAL A 281 -5.44 -14.98 -12.29
N ARG A 282 -6.14 -15.02 -11.16
CA ARG A 282 -7.57 -14.67 -11.09
C ARG A 282 -7.74 -13.19 -10.81
N PRO A 283 -8.41 -12.43 -11.68
CA PRO A 283 -8.76 -11.05 -11.38
C PRO A 283 -9.77 -10.98 -10.22
N MET A 284 -9.66 -9.93 -9.42
CA MET A 284 -10.50 -9.66 -8.25
C MET A 284 -11.80 -8.95 -8.66
N SER A 285 -12.93 -9.32 -8.03
CA SER A 285 -14.20 -8.60 -8.19
C SER A 285 -14.22 -7.31 -7.35
N ARG A 286 -15.20 -6.42 -7.62
CA ARG A 286 -15.37 -5.22 -6.81
C ARG A 286 -15.85 -5.56 -5.40
N GLU A 287 -16.70 -6.57 -5.31
CA GLU A 287 -17.25 -7.10 -4.06
C GLU A 287 -16.14 -7.71 -3.20
N ASP A 288 -15.24 -8.51 -3.80
CA ASP A 288 -14.09 -9.07 -3.09
C ASP A 288 -13.14 -7.96 -2.64
N MET A 289 -12.92 -6.93 -3.47
CA MET A 289 -12.09 -5.77 -3.11
C MET A 289 -12.65 -5.06 -1.88
N ASP A 290 -13.95 -4.78 -1.86
CA ASP A 290 -14.60 -4.12 -0.72
C ASP A 290 -14.54 -5.01 0.54
N CYS A 291 -14.72 -6.32 0.40
CA CYS A 291 -14.53 -7.30 1.47
C CYS A 291 -13.08 -7.30 1.99
N ALA A 292 -12.07 -7.31 1.12
CA ALA A 292 -10.67 -7.28 1.51
C ALA A 292 -10.31 -5.97 2.21
N ILE A 293 -10.82 -4.83 1.74
CA ILE A 293 -10.68 -3.54 2.43
C ILE A 293 -11.27 -3.62 3.84
N LEU A 294 -12.48 -4.18 3.98
CA LEU A 294 -13.13 -4.35 5.28
C LEU A 294 -12.32 -5.29 6.20
N LEU A 295 -11.85 -6.44 5.70
CA LEU A 295 -11.05 -7.40 6.47
C LEU A 295 -9.71 -6.81 6.91
N ALA A 296 -9.03 -6.09 6.02
CA ALA A 296 -7.74 -5.44 6.31
C ALA A 296 -7.85 -4.40 7.42
N THR A 297 -9.06 -3.90 7.66
CA THR A 297 -9.32 -2.76 8.54
C THR A 297 -10.10 -3.15 9.81
N GLY A 298 -10.82 -4.29 9.77
CA GLY A 298 -11.54 -4.92 10.87
C GLY A 298 -12.85 -4.23 11.21
N ASN A 299 -13.32 -4.35 12.47
CA ASN A 299 -14.38 -3.48 13.04
C ASN A 299 -13.94 -2.01 13.20
N SER A 300 -12.71 -1.71 12.82
CA SER A 300 -12.20 -0.36 12.69
C SER A 300 -12.42 0.04 11.24
N HIS A 301 -12.97 1.23 11.01
CA HIS A 301 -13.23 1.73 9.67
C HIS A 301 -11.94 1.61 8.82
N PRO A 302 -12.01 1.46 7.47
CA PRO A 302 -10.84 1.60 6.60
C PRO A 302 -10.01 2.87 6.74
N LEU A 303 -10.55 3.79 7.53
CA LEU A 303 -10.01 5.07 7.88
C LEU A 303 -9.41 5.03 9.31
N ASP A 304 -9.82 4.18 10.24
CA ASP A 304 -9.23 4.08 11.60
C ASP A 304 -7.77 3.62 11.63
N VAL A 305 -7.28 2.99 10.56
CA VAL A 305 -5.88 2.52 10.48
C VAL A 305 -4.99 3.49 9.68
N ALA A 306 -5.59 4.41 8.91
CA ALA A 306 -4.90 5.38 8.05
C ALA A 306 -5.35 6.85 8.27
N PHE A 307 -6.09 7.14 9.36
CA PHE A 307 -6.54 8.49 9.69
C PHE A 307 -5.85 8.97 10.97
N ILE A 308 -4.91 9.90 10.81
CA ILE A 308 -5.21 11.20 11.41
C ILE A 308 -6.44 11.70 10.64
N ALA A 309 -7.50 12.08 11.32
CA ALA A 309 -8.78 12.33 10.68
C ALA A 309 -8.63 13.28 9.48
N GLU A 310 -8.98 12.84 8.26
CA GLU A 310 -9.70 13.79 7.41
C GLU A 310 -11.03 14.01 8.11
N GLU A 311 -11.13 15.19 8.69
CA GLU A 311 -12.18 16.11 8.33
C GLU A 311 -12.75 15.85 6.93
N ASP A 312 -13.67 14.90 6.81
CA ASP A 312 -14.95 15.26 6.21
C ASP A 312 -15.67 16.18 7.22
N GLN A 313 -15.17 17.40 7.40
CA GLN A 313 -15.87 18.50 8.09
C GLN A 313 -17.04 19.00 7.20
N LYS A 314 -17.85 18.09 6.65
CA LYS A 314 -19.16 18.50 6.13
C LYS A 314 -20.09 18.92 7.26
N GLU A 315 -19.85 18.42 8.49
CA GLU A 315 -20.70 18.68 9.66
C GLU A 315 -19.87 18.75 10.96
N PRO A 316 -19.13 19.85 11.23
CA PRO A 316 -18.28 20.02 12.43
C PRO A 316 -19.02 19.94 13.78
N TRP A 317 -20.36 19.92 13.79
CA TRP A 317 -21.21 19.72 14.98
C TRP A 317 -21.50 18.24 15.29
N LYS A 318 -21.17 17.30 14.39
CA LYS A 318 -21.25 15.86 14.68
C LYS A 318 -19.95 15.42 15.34
N ARG A 319 -20.03 15.05 16.62
CA ARG A 319 -18.89 14.44 17.34
C ARG A 319 -18.38 13.23 16.56
N SER A 320 -17.10 13.23 16.23
CA SER A 320 -16.42 12.09 15.62
C SER A 320 -16.69 10.80 16.41
N PRO A 321 -16.76 9.62 15.75
CA PRO A 321 -16.91 8.36 16.46
C PRO A 321 -15.76 8.22 17.47
N LEU A 322 -16.13 7.87 18.69
CA LEU A 322 -15.26 7.75 19.85
C LEU A 322 -14.00 6.96 19.49
N ILE A 323 -12.83 7.60 19.60
CA ILE A 323 -11.54 6.90 19.63
C ILE A 323 -11.66 5.80 20.69
N LEU A 324 -11.60 4.54 20.28
CA LEU A 324 -11.59 3.40 21.19
C LEU A 324 -10.39 3.54 22.13
N LYS A 325 -10.64 4.05 23.34
CA LYS A 325 -9.60 4.29 24.36
C LYS A 325 -8.94 2.98 24.83
N LYS A 326 -9.70 1.87 24.78
CA LYS A 326 -9.20 0.54 25.11
C LYS A 326 -8.73 -0.20 23.87
N LEU A 327 -7.47 -0.59 23.89
CA LEU A 327 -6.82 -1.38 22.89
C LEU A 327 -7.22 -2.86 23.04
N PRO A 328 -7.38 -3.59 21.92
CA PRO A 328 -7.66 -5.02 21.96
C PRO A 328 -6.44 -5.81 22.46
N GLY A 329 -6.70 -6.94 23.12
CA GLY A 329 -5.67 -7.88 23.57
C GLY A 329 -5.20 -7.68 25.01
N LYS A 330 -4.32 -8.59 25.47
CA LYS A 330 -3.80 -8.60 26.83
C LYS A 330 -2.73 -7.52 27.01
N MET A 331 -3.07 -6.48 27.78
CA MET A 331 -2.15 -5.39 28.10
C MET A 331 -1.18 -5.77 29.24
N PRO A 332 0.07 -5.27 29.23
CA PRO A 332 0.98 -5.43 30.35
C PRO A 332 0.48 -4.66 31.58
N LYS A 333 0.76 -5.15 32.78
CA LYS A 333 0.38 -4.46 34.03
C LYS A 333 1.16 -3.15 34.23
N SER A 334 2.40 -3.11 33.76
CA SER A 334 3.29 -1.96 33.86
C SER A 334 4.27 -1.92 32.71
N LEU A 335 4.72 -0.72 32.35
CA LEU A 335 5.71 -0.49 31.31
C LEU A 335 6.79 0.46 31.82
N LYS A 336 8.06 0.12 31.57
CA LYS A 336 9.19 1.03 31.77
C LYS A 336 9.22 2.02 30.60
N VAL A 337 9.25 3.32 30.92
CA VAL A 337 9.35 4.41 29.95
C VAL A 337 10.60 5.21 30.32
N THR A 338 11.55 5.32 29.40
CA THR A 338 12.78 6.10 29.64
C THR A 338 12.66 7.45 28.95
N LEU A 339 12.81 8.55 29.69
CA LEU A 339 12.84 9.91 29.18
C LEU A 339 14.29 10.37 29.07
N ALA A 340 14.76 10.68 27.86
CA ALA A 340 16.07 11.26 27.61
C ALA A 340 15.94 12.38 26.56
N ASN A 341 16.71 12.35 25.47
CA ASN A 341 16.48 13.19 24.28
C ASN A 341 15.14 12.88 23.58
N MET A 342 14.61 11.67 23.76
CA MET A 342 13.31 11.19 23.32
C MET A 342 12.63 10.36 24.43
N VAL A 343 11.39 9.91 24.19
CA VAL A 343 10.66 8.98 25.06
C VAL A 343 10.79 7.56 24.52
N TYR A 344 11.46 6.68 25.26
CA TYR A 344 11.79 5.33 24.82
C TYR A 344 10.90 4.26 25.46
N PHE A 345 10.50 3.28 24.63
CA PHE A 345 9.68 2.12 25.01
C PHE A 345 10.34 0.82 24.53
N GLU A 346 10.44 -0.19 25.39
CA GLU A 346 11.05 -1.48 25.05
C GLU A 346 10.10 -2.34 24.19
N LYS A 347 10.52 -2.71 22.98
CA LYS A 347 9.70 -3.48 22.03
C LYS A 347 9.25 -4.83 22.55
N SER A 348 10.08 -5.52 23.33
CA SER A 348 9.80 -6.86 23.87
C SER A 348 8.58 -6.86 24.81
N LYS A 349 8.25 -5.71 25.40
CA LYS A 349 7.19 -5.53 26.39
C LYS A 349 5.90 -4.95 25.80
N LEU A 350 5.91 -4.59 24.51
CA LEU A 350 4.77 -3.95 23.85
C LEU A 350 3.95 -4.99 23.06
N PRO A 351 2.68 -5.20 23.43
CA PRO A 351 1.74 -5.85 22.52
C PRO A 351 1.61 -5.06 21.21
N PRO A 352 1.39 -5.72 20.06
CA PRO A 352 1.29 -5.03 18.77
C PRO A 352 0.29 -3.85 18.75
N PRO A 353 -0.93 -3.97 19.34
CA PRO A 353 -1.88 -2.85 19.37
C PRO A 353 -1.34 -1.62 20.13
N LEU A 354 -0.57 -1.84 21.19
CA LEU A 354 0.02 -0.76 21.99
C LEU A 354 1.20 -0.09 21.27
N ALA A 355 2.09 -0.88 20.66
CA ALA A 355 3.18 -0.35 19.86
C ALA A 355 2.66 0.56 18.74
N ASN A 356 1.69 0.06 17.96
CA ASN A 356 1.10 0.80 16.84
C ASN A 356 0.42 2.09 17.30
N ARG A 357 -0.24 2.07 18.47
CA ARG A 357 -0.90 3.26 19.00
C ARG A 357 0.11 4.31 19.49
N LEU A 358 1.19 3.89 20.16
CA LEU A 358 2.28 4.79 20.60
C LEU A 358 2.94 5.49 19.42
N ILE A 359 3.27 4.71 18.39
CA ILE A 359 3.83 5.20 17.13
C ILE A 359 2.95 6.29 16.52
N ARG A 360 1.64 6.06 16.47
CA ARG A 360 0.68 7.00 15.89
C ARG A 360 0.55 8.31 16.67
N LEU A 361 0.90 8.33 17.96
CA LEU A 361 0.93 9.59 18.71
C LEU A 361 1.95 10.58 18.12
N ALA A 362 2.99 10.05 17.47
CA ALA A 362 4.02 10.85 16.80
C ALA A 362 3.81 10.93 15.27
N ALA A 363 2.60 10.67 14.77
CA ALA A 363 2.30 10.76 13.35
C ALA A 363 1.20 11.78 13.06
N PHE A 364 1.35 12.56 11.99
CA PHE A 364 0.35 13.54 11.55
C PHE A 364 0.20 13.58 10.02
N GLN A 365 -0.95 14.07 9.56
CA GLN A 365 -1.25 14.19 8.14
C GLN A 365 -0.35 15.23 7.49
N ASN A 366 0.14 14.96 6.28
CA ASN A 366 0.94 15.93 5.53
C ASN A 366 0.04 16.89 4.73
N PRO A 367 -0.12 18.17 5.10
CA PRO A 367 -1.03 19.08 4.40
C PRO A 367 -0.63 19.32 2.93
N GLU A 368 0.67 19.27 2.61
CA GLU A 368 1.15 19.49 1.24
C GLU A 368 0.74 18.35 0.31
N PHE A 369 0.70 17.10 0.80
CA PHE A 369 0.16 15.97 0.05
C PHE A 369 -1.30 16.22 -0.38
N TYR A 370 -2.16 16.58 0.56
CA TYR A 370 -3.59 16.78 0.29
C TYR A 370 -3.83 18.00 -0.62
N LYS A 371 -3.05 19.06 -0.42
CA LYS A 371 -3.09 20.25 -1.28
C LYS A 371 -2.68 19.91 -2.71
N ALA A 372 -1.58 19.19 -2.90
CA ALA A 372 -1.12 18.73 -4.22
C ALA A 372 -2.16 17.81 -4.88
N GLN A 373 -2.75 16.89 -4.13
CA GLN A 373 -3.82 16.01 -4.61
C GLN A 373 -5.07 16.80 -5.05
N ALA A 374 -5.54 17.77 -4.26
CA ALA A 374 -6.68 18.63 -4.59
C ALA A 374 -6.42 19.48 -5.85
N MET A 375 -5.17 19.92 -6.04
CA MET A 375 -4.73 20.64 -7.24
C MET A 375 -4.47 19.73 -8.44
N ARG A 376 -4.67 18.40 -8.31
CA ARG A 376 -4.37 17.38 -9.32
C ARG A 376 -2.90 17.39 -9.78
N LEU A 377 -1.99 17.73 -8.86
CA LEU A 377 -0.55 17.69 -9.09
C LEU A 377 0.01 16.29 -8.77
N PRO A 378 1.22 15.96 -9.26
CA PRO A 378 1.93 14.73 -8.90
C PRO A 378 2.26 14.71 -7.39
N VAL A 379 2.00 13.57 -6.73
CA VAL A 379 2.23 13.35 -5.28
C VAL A 379 3.22 12.22 -5.01
N TRP A 380 4.07 11.89 -5.98
CA TRP A 380 4.92 10.70 -5.94
C TRP A 380 6.03 10.78 -4.87
N ASP A 381 6.52 11.98 -4.55
CA ASP A 381 7.59 12.22 -3.55
C ASP A 381 7.04 12.78 -2.23
N GLU A 382 5.71 12.87 -2.10
CA GLU A 382 5.09 13.52 -0.96
C GLU A 382 4.39 12.44 -0.10
N PRO A 383 4.90 12.13 1.11
CA PRO A 383 4.28 11.13 1.95
C PRO A 383 2.95 11.66 2.51
N ARG A 384 1.89 10.85 2.48
CA ARG A 384 0.56 11.21 2.99
C ARG A 384 0.53 11.46 4.51
N VAL A 385 1.38 10.74 5.25
CA VAL A 385 1.51 10.83 6.71
C VAL A 385 2.98 11.01 7.06
N ILE A 386 3.27 11.97 7.91
CA ILE A 386 4.61 12.20 8.46
C ILE A 386 4.67 11.49 9.81
N GLY A 387 5.56 10.50 9.92
CA GLY A 387 5.86 9.81 11.17
C GLY A 387 7.13 10.37 11.79
N CYS A 388 7.05 10.78 13.05
CA CYS A 388 8.17 11.31 13.85
C CYS A 388 8.63 10.32 14.94
N ALA A 389 8.19 9.07 14.89
CA ALA A 389 8.67 8.02 15.78
C ALA A 389 9.91 7.34 15.18
N ASP A 390 10.94 7.14 16.00
CA ASP A 390 12.15 6.42 15.61
C ASP A 390 12.07 4.95 16.03
N ASN A 391 12.48 4.07 15.10
CA ASN A 391 12.40 2.64 15.28
C ASN A 391 13.80 2.03 15.46
N TYR A 392 14.24 1.87 16.72
CA TYR A 392 15.51 1.22 17.04
C TYR A 392 15.37 -0.31 17.16
N PRO A 393 16.44 -1.11 17.09
CA PRO A 393 16.33 -2.57 17.16
C PRO A 393 15.57 -3.10 18.38
N LYS A 394 15.79 -2.52 19.57
CA LYS A 394 15.16 -2.94 20.84
C LYS A 394 14.10 -1.96 21.37
N HIS A 395 14.02 -0.75 20.83
CA HIS A 395 13.19 0.33 21.38
C HIS A 395 12.40 1.05 20.28
N ILE A 396 11.25 1.59 20.66
CA ILE A 396 10.53 2.62 19.91
C ILE A 396 10.77 3.94 20.64
N ALA A 397 11.11 5.00 19.92
CA ALA A 397 11.32 6.31 20.50
C ALA A 397 10.32 7.33 19.92
N LEU A 398 9.70 8.13 20.79
CA LEU A 398 8.77 9.20 20.42
C LEU A 398 9.39 10.57 20.75
N PRO A 399 9.00 11.65 20.04
CA PRO A 399 9.35 13.01 20.43
C PRO A 399 8.90 13.31 21.86
N ARG A 400 9.69 14.09 22.61
CA ARG A 400 9.42 14.41 24.03
C ARG A 400 8.04 15.03 24.27
N GLY A 401 7.55 15.83 23.32
CA GLY A 401 6.21 16.42 23.39
C GLY A 401 5.05 15.40 23.43
N CYS A 402 5.30 14.14 23.06
CA CYS A 402 4.31 13.06 23.12
C CYS A 402 4.20 12.39 24.50
N LEU A 403 5.05 12.76 25.48
CA LEU A 403 5.12 12.08 26.79
C LEU A 403 3.78 12.06 27.52
N SER A 404 3.12 13.21 27.64
CA SER A 404 1.84 13.36 28.35
C SER A 404 0.74 12.50 27.70
N THR A 405 0.63 12.56 26.38
CA THR A 405 -0.33 11.76 25.60
C THR A 405 -0.03 10.26 25.68
N ALA A 406 1.25 9.87 25.70
CA ALA A 406 1.65 8.48 25.88
C ALA A 406 1.29 7.97 27.28
N GLN A 407 1.52 8.77 28.33
CA GLN A 407 1.12 8.43 29.70
C GLN A 407 -0.40 8.30 29.84
N GLU A 408 -1.17 9.18 29.18
CA GLU A 408 -2.62 9.07 29.12
C GLU A 408 -3.07 7.80 28.42
N LEU A 409 -2.46 7.46 27.27
CA LEU A 409 -2.75 6.21 26.56
C LEU A 409 -2.50 4.98 27.45
N LEU A 410 -1.38 4.95 28.18
CA LEU A 410 -1.06 3.85 29.10
C LEU A 410 -2.10 3.76 30.22
N ARG A 411 -2.48 4.90 30.82
CA ARG A 411 -3.49 4.97 31.88
C ARG A 411 -4.87 4.50 31.41
N ASP A 412 -5.31 4.94 30.24
CA ASP A 412 -6.60 4.56 29.65
C ASP A 412 -6.68 3.04 29.36
N ASN A 413 -5.52 2.39 29.21
CA ASN A 413 -5.38 0.95 29.02
C ASN A 413 -5.02 0.17 30.30
N GLY A 414 -5.06 0.82 31.47
CA GLY A 414 -4.78 0.18 32.75
C GLY A 414 -3.31 -0.21 32.96
N ILE A 415 -2.39 0.41 32.23
CA ILE A 415 -0.96 0.14 32.27
C ILE A 415 -0.28 1.15 33.18
N ARG A 416 0.40 0.67 34.22
CA ARG A 416 1.21 1.54 35.10
C ARG A 416 2.46 2.02 34.36
N CYS A 417 2.60 3.33 34.20
CA CYS A 417 3.80 3.95 33.63
C CYS A 417 4.89 4.08 34.70
N ASN A 418 6.01 3.38 34.53
CA ASN A 418 7.21 3.53 35.36
C ASN A 418 8.21 4.41 34.60
N LEU A 419 8.11 5.72 34.79
CA LEU A 419 8.97 6.71 34.15
C LEU A 419 10.35 6.73 34.80
N ILE A 420 11.41 6.65 34.00
CA ILE A 420 12.80 6.81 34.40
C ILE A 420 13.36 7.98 33.62
N ASP A 421 13.78 9.02 34.33
CA ASP A 421 14.38 10.20 33.73
C ASP A 421 15.90 10.01 33.64
N GLU A 422 16.42 9.99 32.42
CA GLU A 422 17.84 9.93 32.08
C GLU A 422 18.29 11.21 31.36
N ARG A 423 17.53 12.31 31.48
CA ARG A 423 17.97 13.63 31.03
C ARG A 423 19.15 14.11 31.87
N VAL A 424 19.95 14.99 31.28
CA VAL A 424 21.08 15.65 31.94
C VAL A 424 20.60 17.02 32.41
N ASP A 425 20.66 17.29 33.72
CA ASP A 425 20.22 18.56 34.33
C ASP A 425 21.15 19.74 34.01
N GLY A 426 22.37 19.43 33.54
CA GLY A 426 23.39 20.42 33.24
C GLY A 426 24.05 20.99 34.50
N GLU A 427 24.75 22.11 34.33
CA GLU A 427 25.38 22.85 35.43
C GLU A 427 24.56 24.10 35.76
N HIS A 428 24.31 24.33 37.05
CA HIS A 428 23.60 25.52 37.51
C HIS A 428 24.55 26.72 37.56
N PHE A 429 24.19 27.78 36.83
CA PHE A 429 24.87 29.07 36.88
C PHE A 429 23.94 30.13 37.46
N ASN A 430 24.46 30.93 38.41
CA ASN A 430 23.73 32.06 38.96
C ASN A 430 23.95 33.28 38.08
N PHE A 431 22.92 33.65 37.33
CA PHE A 431 22.88 34.90 36.57
C PHE A 431 21.89 35.87 37.21
N GLN A 432 22.22 37.16 37.20
CA GLN A 432 21.30 38.23 37.58
C GLN A 432 20.82 38.94 36.33
N PHE A 433 19.51 38.94 36.11
CA PHE A 433 18.89 39.73 35.04
C PHE A 433 18.79 41.20 35.47
N LEU A 434 19.39 42.11 34.69
CA LEU A 434 19.47 43.55 35.00
C LEU A 434 18.37 44.39 34.31
N GLY A 435 17.51 43.76 33.49
CA GLY A 435 16.42 44.44 32.82
C GLY A 435 15.13 44.49 33.66
N THR A 436 14.12 45.18 33.15
CA THR A 436 12.76 45.20 33.73
C THR A 436 11.81 44.50 32.77
N LEU A 437 11.15 43.44 33.24
CA LEU A 437 10.11 42.76 32.47
C LEU A 437 8.84 43.62 32.46
N ARG A 438 8.16 43.66 31.32
CA ARG A 438 6.79 44.15 31.25
C ARG A 438 5.83 43.11 31.86
N ASN A 439 4.65 43.55 32.27
CA ASN A 439 3.65 42.66 32.89
C ASN A 439 3.30 41.43 32.02
N ASP A 440 3.23 41.59 30.70
CA ASP A 440 2.98 40.50 29.75
C ASP A 440 4.15 39.50 29.66
N GLN A 441 5.38 39.98 29.80
CA GLN A 441 6.60 39.15 29.82
C GLN A 441 6.78 38.43 31.15
N GLU A 442 6.50 39.09 32.28
CA GLU A 442 6.57 38.49 33.61
C GLU A 442 5.58 37.33 33.75
N ALA A 443 4.34 37.51 33.26
CA ALA A 443 3.36 36.44 33.20
C ALA A 443 3.84 35.24 32.37
N ALA A 444 4.51 35.50 31.22
CA ALA A 444 5.07 34.45 30.38
C ALA A 444 6.21 33.70 31.07
N VAL A 445 7.16 34.40 31.70
CA VAL A 445 8.27 33.79 32.45
C VAL A 445 7.74 32.91 33.59
N VAL A 446 6.81 33.44 34.39
CA VAL A 446 6.22 32.71 35.53
C VAL A 446 5.53 31.43 35.07
N GLU A 447 4.84 31.44 33.92
CA GLU A 447 4.20 30.25 33.38
C GLU A 447 5.21 29.26 32.81
N MET A 448 6.20 29.73 32.05
CA MET A 448 7.22 28.87 31.44
C MET A 448 8.08 28.16 32.49
N LEU A 449 8.44 28.82 33.59
CA LEU A 449 9.25 28.23 34.66
C LEU A 449 8.57 27.06 35.37
N LYS A 450 7.25 26.86 35.20
CA LYS A 450 6.53 25.70 35.76
C LYS A 450 6.78 24.41 34.97
N TYR A 451 7.33 24.51 33.77
CA TYR A 451 7.45 23.38 32.84
C TYR A 451 8.83 23.32 32.20
N ASP A 452 9.45 22.14 32.20
CA ASP A 452 10.74 21.91 31.53
C ASP A 452 10.66 22.03 29.99
N ILE A 453 9.47 21.87 29.42
CA ILE A 453 9.22 21.83 27.97
C ILE A 453 7.96 22.63 27.68
N GLY A 454 8.07 23.64 26.82
CA GLY A 454 6.95 24.49 26.41
C GLY A 454 7.21 25.23 25.10
N THR A 455 6.17 25.88 24.58
CA THR A 455 6.28 26.75 23.40
C THR A 455 5.78 28.14 23.75
N LEU A 456 6.65 29.15 23.65
CA LEU A 456 6.26 30.54 23.82
C LEU A 456 5.70 31.08 22.49
N CYS A 457 4.38 31.19 22.40
CA CYS A 457 3.73 31.87 21.29
C CYS A 457 3.63 33.37 21.60
N ALA A 458 4.53 34.16 21.01
CA ALA A 458 4.55 35.60 21.23
C ALA A 458 4.76 36.38 19.92
N PRO A 459 4.02 37.49 19.72
CA PRO A 459 4.08 38.28 18.49
C PRO A 459 5.45 38.93 18.28
N THR A 460 5.65 39.51 17.10
CA THR A 460 6.79 40.41 16.85
C THR A 460 6.76 41.58 17.83
N ALA A 461 7.94 42.10 18.18
CA ALA A 461 8.13 43.15 19.19
C ALA A 461 7.75 42.78 20.66
N PHE A 462 7.35 41.54 20.95
CA PHE A 462 7.14 41.08 22.34
C PHE A 462 8.41 41.13 23.20
N GLY A 463 9.60 41.13 22.59
CA GLY A 463 10.87 41.04 23.33
C GLY A 463 11.16 39.62 23.81
N LYS A 464 11.00 38.63 22.92
CA LYS A 464 11.27 37.19 23.19
C LYS A 464 12.70 36.87 23.62
N THR A 465 13.66 37.76 23.38
CA THR A 465 15.05 37.61 23.83
C THR A 465 15.22 37.95 25.32
N VAL A 466 14.27 38.73 25.85
CA VAL A 466 14.29 39.18 27.25
C VAL A 466 13.63 38.15 28.18
N VAL A 467 12.65 37.40 27.64
CA VAL A 467 12.03 36.21 28.24
C VAL A 467 12.92 35.01 27.99
#